data_AF-A0A418NEU1-F1
#
_entry.id   AF-A0A418NEU1-F1
#
_cell.length_a   1.000
_cell.length_b   1.000
_cell.length_c   1.000
_cell.angle_alpha   90.00
_cell.angle_beta   90.00
_cell.angle_gamma   90.00
#
_symmetry.space_group_name_H-M   'P 1'
#
loop_
_entity.id
_entity.type
_entity.pdbx_description
1 polymer ?
#
loop_
_entity_poly.entity_id
_entity_poly.type
_entity_poly.pdbx_seq_one_letter_code
_entity_poly.pdbx_strand_id
1 'polypeptide(L)'
;MADDKNTVSDLSDLKNIAGDAPESDAVTIAESTAPLREQELDQQGRAYATGRRKDAVARVWIKPGKGKITINGRDQETYFARPTLRLIINQPFAITDRAEQFDVVATVKGGGLSGQAGAVKHGISQALAKYEPALRATVKAAGFLTRDSRVVERKKYGRAKARRSFQFSKR
;
A
#
# COMPACT_ATOMS: atom_id res chain seq x y z
N MET A 1 31.11 32.88 -43.19
CA MET A 1 30.83 32.33 -41.85
C MET A 1 29.72 33.19 -41.27
N ALA A 2 28.49 32.80 -41.54
CA ALA A 2 27.29 33.54 -41.14
C ALA A 2 26.48 32.63 -40.22
N ASP A 3 26.10 33.18 -39.07
CA ASP A 3 25.18 32.61 -38.10
C ASP A 3 23.79 32.46 -38.70
N ASP A 4 23.30 31.23 -38.87
CA ASP A 4 21.89 30.96 -39.13
C ASP A 4 21.19 30.60 -37.83
N LYS A 5 20.40 31.55 -37.36
CA LYS A 5 19.45 31.40 -36.26
C LYS A 5 18.38 30.39 -36.68
N ASN A 6 18.25 29.29 -35.94
CA ASN A 6 17.11 28.39 -36.04
C ASN A 6 15.81 29.11 -35.64
N THR A 7 15.16 29.76 -36.60
CA THR A 7 13.79 30.25 -36.45
C THR A 7 12.82 29.16 -36.88
N VAL A 8 12.06 28.64 -35.90
CA VAL A 8 10.94 27.71 -36.11
C VAL A 8 9.76 28.51 -36.68
N SER A 9 9.36 28.23 -37.92
CA SER A 9 8.32 29.01 -38.62
C SER A 9 6.91 28.44 -38.46
N ASP A 10 6.76 27.16 -38.09
CA ASP A 10 5.45 26.50 -38.14
C ASP A 10 5.11 25.65 -36.91
N LEU A 11 3.81 25.61 -36.58
CA LEU A 11 3.24 24.78 -35.51
C LEU A 11 3.46 23.27 -35.72
N SER A 12 3.72 22.85 -36.96
CA SER A 12 4.06 21.46 -37.32
C SER A 12 5.43 21.04 -36.80
N ASP A 13 6.38 21.96 -36.68
CA ASP A 13 7.76 21.65 -36.27
C ASP A 13 7.87 21.41 -34.76
N LEU A 14 6.99 22.04 -33.98
CA LEU A 14 6.82 21.74 -32.55
C LEU A 14 6.28 20.33 -32.30
N LYS A 15 5.51 19.76 -33.25
CA LYS A 15 4.92 18.43 -33.12
C LYS A 15 5.93 17.31 -33.36
N ASN A 16 6.96 17.57 -34.16
CA ASN A 16 8.04 16.62 -34.44
C ASN A 16 9.09 16.57 -33.31
N ILE A 17 9.28 17.66 -32.58
CA ILE A 17 10.12 17.70 -31.36
C ILE A 17 9.39 17.09 -30.14
N ALA A 18 8.07 17.22 -30.07
CA ALA A 18 7.26 16.57 -29.04
C ALA A 18 7.08 15.05 -29.25
N GLY A 19 7.46 14.53 -30.42
CA GLY A 19 7.32 13.11 -30.78
C GLY A 19 8.49 12.22 -30.35
N ASP A 20 9.60 12.78 -29.86
CA ASP A 20 10.80 12.05 -29.45
C ASP A 20 11.09 12.18 -27.94
N ALA A 21 10.03 12.35 -27.14
CA ALA A 21 10.12 12.01 -25.72
C ALA A 21 9.96 10.48 -25.61
N PRO A 22 10.90 9.76 -24.97
CA PRO A 22 10.68 8.36 -24.66
C PRO A 22 9.61 8.30 -23.56
N GLU A 23 8.33 8.28 -23.95
CA GLU A 23 7.25 7.79 -23.08
C GLU A 23 7.33 6.26 -22.98
N SER A 24 8.50 5.77 -22.56
CA SER A 24 8.66 4.45 -21.99
C SER A 24 8.57 4.57 -20.47
N ASP A 25 7.38 4.90 -19.97
CA ASP A 25 6.96 4.64 -18.59
C ASP A 25 5.44 4.40 -18.50
N ALA A 26 4.81 4.00 -19.60
CA ALA A 26 3.59 3.20 -19.51
C ALA A 26 4.02 1.87 -18.89
N VAL A 27 3.80 1.73 -17.58
CA VAL A 27 3.93 0.45 -16.86
C VAL A 27 3.13 -0.57 -17.64
N THR A 28 3.83 -1.39 -18.41
CA THR A 28 3.27 -2.57 -19.05
C THR A 28 2.72 -3.41 -17.92
N ILE A 29 1.39 -3.47 -17.85
CA ILE A 29 0.68 -4.34 -16.92
C ILE A 29 1.11 -5.74 -17.30
N ALA A 30 2.03 -6.30 -16.52
CA ALA A 30 2.51 -7.66 -16.73
C ALA A 30 1.30 -8.59 -16.62
N GLU A 31 0.80 -9.05 -17.78
CA GLU A 31 -0.18 -10.12 -17.86
C GLU A 31 0.47 -11.38 -17.28
N SER A 32 0.18 -11.60 -16.00
CA SER A 32 0.63 -12.76 -15.25
C SER A 32 -0.09 -13.99 -15.82
N THR A 33 0.64 -14.81 -16.58
CA THR A 33 0.28 -16.15 -17.10
C THR A 33 0.00 -17.22 -16.02
N ALA A 34 -0.21 -16.81 -14.78
CA ALA A 34 -0.63 -17.69 -13.69
C ALA A 34 -2.15 -17.88 -13.72
N PRO A 35 -2.67 -19.07 -13.35
CA PRO A 35 -4.11 -19.26 -13.22
C PRO A 35 -4.70 -18.21 -12.28
N LEU A 36 -5.75 -17.53 -12.74
CA LEU A 36 -6.53 -16.61 -11.93
C LEU A 36 -7.07 -17.41 -10.74
N ARG A 37 -6.78 -16.96 -9.53
CA ARG A 37 -7.34 -17.57 -8.32
C ARG A 37 -8.85 -17.37 -8.33
N GLU A 38 -9.59 -18.28 -7.72
CA GLU A 38 -11.03 -18.12 -7.54
C GLU A 38 -11.34 -16.95 -6.61
N GLN A 39 -12.48 -16.30 -6.87
CA GLN A 39 -12.96 -15.17 -6.09
C GLN A 39 -13.59 -15.68 -4.78
N GLU A 40 -12.95 -15.39 -3.64
CA GLU A 40 -13.43 -15.80 -2.32
C GLU A 40 -14.31 -14.70 -1.70
N LEU A 41 -15.63 -14.85 -1.79
CA LEU A 41 -16.61 -13.95 -1.17
C LEU A 41 -17.50 -14.64 -0.15
N ASP A 42 -17.89 -13.88 0.86
CA ASP A 42 -18.94 -14.26 1.80
C ASP A 42 -20.33 -14.20 1.12
N GLN A 43 -21.35 -14.78 1.77
CA GLN A 43 -22.75 -14.77 1.30
C GLN A 43 -23.29 -13.35 1.05
N GLN A 44 -22.70 -12.34 1.70
CA GLN A 44 -23.04 -10.93 1.55
C GLN A 44 -22.17 -10.18 0.52
N GLY A 45 -21.39 -10.89 -0.30
CA GLY A 45 -20.52 -10.29 -1.32
C GLY A 45 -19.33 -9.52 -0.74
N ARG A 46 -18.91 -9.87 0.48
CA ARG A 46 -17.79 -9.20 1.18
C ARG A 46 -16.55 -10.06 1.12
N ALA A 47 -15.39 -9.43 0.90
CA ALA A 47 -14.11 -10.10 1.01
C ALA A 47 -13.54 -9.95 2.44
N TYR A 48 -13.13 -11.06 3.04
CA TYR A 48 -12.51 -11.10 4.36
C TYR A 48 -11.00 -11.31 4.26
N ALA A 49 -10.24 -10.50 4.99
CA ALA A 49 -8.81 -10.70 5.16
C ALA A 49 -8.31 -10.28 6.55
N THR A 50 -7.11 -10.75 6.89
CA THR A 50 -6.44 -10.40 8.14
C THR A 50 -5.05 -9.84 7.86
N GLY A 51 -4.77 -8.66 8.39
CA GLY A 51 -3.44 -8.05 8.35
C GLY A 51 -2.76 -8.06 9.72
N ARG A 52 -1.43 -8.15 9.73
CA ARG A 52 -0.63 -8.14 10.96
C ARG A 52 0.65 -7.34 10.76
N ARG A 53 1.00 -6.48 11.72
CA ARG A 53 2.29 -5.77 11.76
C ARG A 53 2.71 -5.52 13.20
N LYS A 54 3.94 -5.88 13.56
CA LYS A 54 4.39 -5.93 14.96
C LYS A 54 3.34 -6.72 15.78
N ASP A 55 2.83 -6.13 16.85
CA ASP A 55 1.81 -6.72 17.71
C ASP A 55 0.37 -6.36 17.30
N ALA A 56 0.18 -5.56 16.25
CA ALA A 56 -1.13 -5.16 15.78
C ALA A 56 -1.73 -6.21 14.83
N VAL A 57 -3.00 -6.53 15.06
CA VAL A 57 -3.81 -7.43 14.23
C VAL A 57 -5.06 -6.70 13.76
N ALA A 58 -5.29 -6.68 12.45
CA ALA A 58 -6.44 -6.07 11.81
C ALA A 58 -7.25 -7.14 11.08
N ARG A 59 -8.54 -7.23 11.40
CA ARG A 59 -9.53 -7.98 10.60
C ARG A 59 -10.23 -6.98 9.71
N VAL A 60 -10.24 -7.23 8.41
CA VAL A 60 -10.73 -6.29 7.40
C VAL A 60 -11.80 -6.97 6.57
N TRP A 61 -12.91 -6.26 6.40
CA TRP A 61 -13.98 -6.60 5.49
C TRP A 61 -14.08 -5.53 4.42
N ILE A 62 -14.07 -5.94 3.16
CA ILE A 62 -14.28 -5.05 2.01
C ILE A 62 -15.62 -5.38 1.37
N LYS A 63 -16.37 -4.33 1.02
CA LYS A 63 -17.57 -4.41 0.20
C LYS A 63 -17.53 -3.33 -0.88
N PRO A 64 -18.11 -3.52 -2.06
CA PRO A 64 -18.31 -2.43 -3.02
C PRO A 64 -19.18 -1.33 -2.38
N GLY A 65 -18.82 -0.06 -2.57
CA GLY A 65 -19.44 1.05 -1.84
C GLY A 65 -18.96 2.43 -2.28
N LYS A 66 -18.96 3.39 -1.36
CA LYS A 66 -18.66 4.82 -1.61
C LYS A 66 -17.30 5.25 -1.05
N GLY A 67 -16.39 4.31 -0.77
CA GLY A 67 -15.07 4.64 -0.22
C GLY A 67 -15.05 4.86 1.29
N LYS A 68 -16.11 4.51 2.04
CA LYS A 68 -16.17 4.80 3.48
C LYS A 68 -15.29 3.81 4.26
N ILE A 69 -14.31 4.33 4.99
CA ILE A 69 -13.39 3.54 5.82
C ILE A 69 -13.75 3.73 7.29
N THR A 70 -14.28 2.67 7.93
CA THR A 70 -14.63 2.65 9.35
C THR A 70 -13.69 1.73 10.12
N ILE A 71 -13.07 2.22 11.19
CA ILE A 71 -12.13 1.48 12.04
C ILE A 71 -12.65 1.44 13.47
N ASN A 72 -12.89 0.23 14.01
CA ASN A 72 -13.40 0.02 15.37
C ASN A 72 -14.69 0.84 15.67
N GLY A 73 -15.57 0.99 14.67
CA GLY A 73 -16.82 1.74 14.79
C GLY A 73 -16.67 3.27 14.73
N ARG A 74 -15.46 3.79 14.47
CA ARG A 74 -15.18 5.21 14.30
C ARG A 74 -14.71 5.49 12.87
N ASP A 75 -14.85 6.74 12.44
CA ASP A 75 -14.32 7.18 11.15
C ASP A 75 -12.78 7.17 11.14
N GLN A 76 -12.19 6.96 9.95
CA GLN A 76 -10.74 6.92 9.79
C GLN A 76 -10.04 8.21 10.23
N GLU A 77 -10.67 9.37 10.07
CA GLU A 77 -10.07 10.66 10.41
C GLU A 77 -9.99 10.84 11.93
N THR A 78 -11.03 10.42 12.62
CA THR A 78 -11.10 10.46 14.08
C THR A 78 -10.17 9.43 14.73
N TYR A 79 -10.05 8.23 14.13
CA TYR A 79 -9.19 7.18 14.69
C TYR A 79 -7.70 7.44 14.43
N PHE A 80 -7.36 7.85 13.21
CA PHE A 80 -5.99 8.16 12.81
C PHE A 80 -5.81 9.67 12.62
N ALA A 81 -5.64 10.38 13.74
CA ALA A 81 -5.46 11.84 13.75
C ALA A 81 -4.30 12.33 12.84
N ARG A 82 -3.26 11.51 12.64
CA ARG A 82 -2.12 11.86 11.77
C ARG A 82 -2.42 11.59 10.30
N PRO A 83 -2.33 12.58 9.39
CA PRO A 83 -2.58 12.40 7.96
C PRO A 83 -1.66 11.37 7.30
N THR A 84 -0.41 11.25 7.77
CA THR A 84 0.54 10.25 7.26
C THR A 84 0.01 8.81 7.42
N LEU A 85 -0.73 8.52 8.50
CA LEU A 85 -1.28 7.18 8.73
C LEU A 85 -2.47 6.90 7.81
N ARG A 86 -3.27 7.92 7.49
CA ARG A 86 -4.37 7.85 6.52
C ARG A 86 -3.83 7.57 5.12
N LEU A 87 -2.75 8.26 4.72
CA LEU A 87 -2.08 8.02 3.43
C LEU A 87 -1.62 6.57 3.29
N ILE A 88 -1.04 5.98 4.35
CA ILE A 88 -0.61 4.56 4.34
C ILE A 88 -1.78 3.60 4.10
N ILE A 89 -2.96 3.91 4.62
CA ILE A 89 -4.17 3.08 4.44
C ILE A 89 -4.71 3.19 3.01
N ASN A 90 -4.56 4.36 2.38
CA ASN A 90 -5.05 4.63 1.02
C ASN A 90 -4.12 4.12 -0.09
N GLN A 91 -2.85 3.86 0.21
CA GLN A 91 -1.87 3.31 -0.74
C GLN A 91 -2.36 2.11 -1.58
N PRO A 92 -2.97 1.05 -1.02
CA PRO A 92 -3.49 -0.07 -1.81
C PRO A 92 -4.52 0.36 -2.85
N PHE A 93 -5.42 1.30 -2.53
CA PHE A 93 -6.42 1.80 -3.46
C PHE A 93 -5.82 2.65 -4.57
N ALA A 94 -4.78 3.41 -4.26
CA ALA A 94 -4.07 4.25 -5.22
C ALA A 94 -3.29 3.44 -6.27
N ILE A 95 -2.79 2.24 -5.91
CA ILE A 95 -2.06 1.38 -6.86
C ILE A 95 -3.00 0.57 -7.75
N THR A 96 -4.18 0.24 -7.23
CA THR A 96 -5.17 -0.52 -8.00
C THR A 96 -6.12 0.37 -8.80
N ASP A 97 -5.98 1.69 -8.74
CA ASP A 97 -6.94 2.66 -9.29
C ASP A 97 -8.40 2.38 -8.87
N ARG A 98 -8.56 1.91 -7.63
CA ARG A 98 -9.86 1.56 -7.02
C ARG A 98 -10.25 2.54 -5.91
N ALA A 99 -9.79 3.78 -6.01
CA ALA A 99 -10.18 4.84 -5.09
C ALA A 99 -11.72 4.97 -5.08
N GLU A 100 -12.30 5.15 -3.89
CA GLU A 100 -13.74 5.40 -3.67
C GLU A 100 -14.72 4.29 -4.07
N GLN A 101 -14.25 3.17 -4.63
CA GLN A 101 -15.11 2.06 -5.09
C GLN A 101 -15.50 1.07 -3.98
N PHE A 102 -14.74 1.08 -2.87
CA PHE A 102 -14.87 0.08 -1.81
C PHE A 102 -15.06 0.72 -0.45
N ASP A 103 -16.08 0.27 0.28
CA ASP A 103 -16.19 0.53 1.71
C ASP A 103 -15.37 -0.50 2.49
N VAL A 104 -14.69 -0.03 3.54
CA VAL A 104 -13.84 -0.86 4.39
C VAL A 104 -14.35 -0.81 5.82
N VAL A 105 -14.59 -1.99 6.39
CA VAL A 105 -14.86 -2.15 7.82
C VAL A 105 -13.70 -2.91 8.45
N ALA A 106 -12.91 -2.21 9.27
CA ALA A 106 -11.75 -2.77 9.93
C ALA A 106 -11.96 -2.86 11.45
N THR A 107 -11.67 -4.02 12.03
CA THR A 107 -11.53 -4.20 13.48
C THR A 107 -10.08 -4.46 13.81
N VAL A 108 -9.49 -3.60 14.64
CA VAL A 108 -8.06 -3.64 14.94
C VAL A 108 -7.82 -3.77 16.44
N LYS A 109 -6.88 -4.63 16.82
CA LYS A 109 -6.45 -4.82 18.21
C LYS A 109 -4.93 -4.93 18.32
N GLY A 110 -4.39 -4.50 19.46
CA GLY A 110 -2.95 -4.60 19.78
C GLY A 110 -2.08 -3.53 19.12
N GLY A 111 -0.82 -3.47 19.57
CA GLY A 111 0.18 -2.52 19.10
C GLY A 111 -0.17 -1.04 19.34
N GLY A 112 0.47 -0.14 18.60
CA GLY A 112 0.15 1.29 18.57
C GLY A 112 -0.35 1.75 17.19
N LEU A 113 -0.78 3.01 17.07
CA LEU A 113 -1.45 3.55 15.87
C LEU A 113 -0.68 3.31 14.56
N SER A 114 0.64 3.46 14.56
CA SER A 114 1.47 3.21 13.37
C SER A 114 1.52 1.72 12.98
N GLY A 115 1.59 0.82 13.96
CA GLY A 115 1.51 -0.62 13.71
C GLY A 115 0.12 -1.04 13.19
N GLN A 116 -0.92 -0.44 13.76
CA GLN A 116 -2.31 -0.65 13.37
C GLN A 116 -2.57 -0.20 11.93
N ALA A 117 -2.15 1.00 11.53
CA ALA A 117 -2.29 1.47 10.15
C ALA A 117 -1.60 0.53 9.15
N GLY A 118 -0.39 0.04 9.48
CA GLY A 118 0.31 -0.94 8.65
C GLY A 118 -0.40 -2.30 8.59
N ALA A 119 -1.01 -2.74 9.68
CA ALA A 119 -1.82 -3.97 9.70
C ALA A 119 -3.08 -3.81 8.84
N VAL A 120 -3.77 -2.66 8.91
CA VAL A 120 -4.95 -2.35 8.10
C VAL A 120 -4.59 -2.32 6.61
N LYS A 121 -3.51 -1.63 6.23
CA LYS A 121 -2.98 -1.62 4.85
C LYS A 121 -2.80 -3.03 4.30
N HIS A 122 -2.13 -3.89 5.07
CA HIS A 122 -1.88 -5.28 4.66
C HIS A 122 -3.18 -6.09 4.55
N GLY A 123 -4.12 -5.89 5.46
CA GLY A 123 -5.45 -6.52 5.41
C GLY A 123 -6.26 -6.09 4.18
N ILE A 124 -6.29 -4.79 3.86
CA ILE A 124 -6.97 -4.26 2.67
C ILE A 124 -6.37 -4.86 1.39
N SER A 125 -5.04 -4.90 1.31
CA SER A 125 -4.33 -5.45 0.15
C SER A 125 -4.67 -6.92 -0.10
N GLN A 126 -4.77 -7.71 0.97
CA GLN A 126 -5.19 -9.11 0.87
C GLN A 126 -6.67 -9.26 0.49
N ALA A 127 -7.55 -8.42 1.05
CA ALA A 127 -8.97 -8.47 0.74
C ALA A 127 -9.25 -8.06 -0.72
N LEU A 128 -8.57 -7.04 -1.24
CA LEU A 128 -8.64 -6.65 -2.66
C LEU A 128 -8.19 -7.79 -3.58
N ALA A 129 -7.09 -8.48 -3.24
CA ALA A 129 -6.59 -9.61 -4.02
C ALA A 129 -7.51 -10.85 -3.99
N LYS A 130 -8.41 -10.95 -3.01
CA LYS A 130 -9.46 -12.00 -2.94
C LYS A 130 -10.73 -11.59 -3.68
N TYR A 131 -11.06 -10.30 -3.63
CA TYR A 131 -12.21 -9.74 -4.32
C TYR A 131 -11.98 -9.70 -5.84
N GLU A 132 -10.81 -9.24 -6.29
CA GLU A 132 -10.42 -9.23 -7.71
C GLU A 132 -9.07 -9.93 -7.86
N PRO A 133 -9.07 -11.24 -8.21
CA PRO A 133 -7.86 -12.03 -8.38
C PRO A 133 -6.85 -11.46 -9.38
N ALA A 134 -7.33 -10.72 -10.39
CA ALA A 134 -6.50 -10.04 -11.38
C ALA A 134 -5.60 -8.94 -10.77
N LEU A 135 -6.09 -8.22 -9.75
CA LEU A 135 -5.32 -7.17 -9.06
C LEU A 135 -4.18 -7.72 -8.21
N ARG A 136 -4.12 -9.04 -8.00
CA ARG A 136 -3.07 -9.62 -7.17
C ARG A 136 -1.67 -9.37 -7.75
N ALA A 137 -1.52 -9.38 -9.08
CA ALA A 137 -0.22 -9.16 -9.71
C ALA A 137 0.31 -7.75 -9.41
N THR A 138 -0.52 -6.72 -9.57
CA THR A 138 -0.16 -5.31 -9.30
C THR A 138 0.13 -5.09 -7.82
N VAL A 139 -0.72 -5.59 -6.92
CA VAL A 139 -0.53 -5.46 -5.46
C VAL A 139 0.70 -6.25 -4.97
N LYS A 140 1.05 -7.37 -5.62
CA LYS A 140 2.27 -8.13 -5.35
C LYS A 140 3.52 -7.38 -5.81
N ALA A 141 3.50 -6.81 -7.02
CA ALA A 141 4.60 -6.01 -7.55
C ALA A 141 4.90 -4.79 -6.65
N ALA A 142 3.86 -4.15 -6.12
CA ALA A 142 3.98 -3.07 -5.13
C ALA A 142 4.44 -3.51 -3.73
N GLY A 143 4.59 -4.82 -3.48
CA GLY A 143 5.08 -5.35 -2.20
C GLY A 143 4.06 -5.31 -1.05
N PHE A 144 2.77 -5.09 -1.30
CA PHE A 144 1.77 -4.94 -0.23
C PHE A 144 1.22 -6.27 0.30
N LEU A 145 1.40 -7.36 -0.46
CA LEU A 145 1.10 -8.72 -0.02
C LEU A 145 2.16 -9.31 0.91
N THR A 146 3.33 -8.69 1.04
CA THR A 146 4.38 -9.15 1.93
C THR A 146 4.14 -8.60 3.33
N ARG A 147 4.06 -9.48 4.33
CA ARG A 147 3.97 -9.07 5.73
C ARG A 147 5.31 -8.49 6.19
N ASP A 148 5.28 -7.32 6.82
CA ASP A 148 6.46 -6.78 7.52
C ASP A 148 6.80 -7.67 8.73
N SER A 149 7.88 -8.43 8.62
CA SER A 149 8.34 -9.41 9.62
C SER A 149 9.03 -8.77 10.82
N ARG A 150 9.31 -7.46 10.78
CA ARG A 150 10.02 -6.76 11.86
C ARG A 150 9.20 -6.75 13.15
N VAL A 151 9.78 -7.31 14.21
CA VAL A 151 9.24 -7.35 15.57
C VAL A 151 10.30 -6.83 16.55
N VAL A 152 9.88 -6.33 17.70
CA VAL A 152 10.81 -5.83 18.74
C VAL A 152 11.65 -6.98 19.26
N GLU A 153 12.98 -6.84 19.16
CA GLU A 153 13.90 -7.81 19.76
C GLU A 153 13.78 -7.78 21.29
N ARG A 154 13.81 -8.96 21.91
CA ARG A 154 13.82 -9.08 23.38
C ARG A 154 15.08 -8.45 23.98
N LYS A 155 14.98 -8.03 25.25
CA LYS A 155 16.16 -7.65 26.05
C LYS A 155 17.06 -8.87 26.25
N LYS A 156 18.36 -8.70 25.99
CA LYS A 156 19.39 -9.71 26.26
C LYS A 156 20.02 -9.43 27.64
N TYR A 157 20.39 -10.47 28.37
CA TYR A 157 21.07 -10.33 29.65
C TYR A 157 22.43 -9.62 29.47
N GLY A 158 22.90 -8.92 30.50
CA GLY A 158 24.14 -8.14 30.44
C GLY A 158 24.09 -6.89 29.53
N ARG A 159 22.92 -6.56 28.95
CA ARG A 159 22.72 -5.37 28.10
C ARG A 159 21.59 -4.49 28.63
N ALA A 160 21.71 -3.18 28.43
CA ALA A 160 20.69 -2.20 28.83
C ALA A 160 19.42 -2.32 27.97
N LYS A 161 19.56 -2.64 26.67
CA LYS A 161 18.46 -2.93 25.73
C LYS A 161 18.80 -4.15 24.87
N ALA A 162 18.05 -4.40 23.79
CA ALA A 162 18.33 -5.52 22.87
C ALA A 162 19.79 -5.54 22.36
N ARG A 163 20.35 -4.37 22.03
CA ARG A 163 21.73 -4.24 21.53
C ARG A 163 22.64 -3.32 22.36
N ARG A 164 22.08 -2.30 23.03
CA ARG A 164 22.85 -1.32 23.83
C ARG A 164 23.55 -1.98 25.01
N SER A 165 24.88 -2.00 25.00
CA SER A 165 25.72 -2.39 26.13
C SER A 165 25.91 -1.24 27.12
N PHE A 166 26.34 -1.58 28.33
CA PHE A 166 26.91 -0.60 29.26
C PHE A 166 28.31 -0.18 28.78
N GLN A 167 28.81 0.93 29.31
CA GLN A 167 30.18 1.38 29.02
C GLN A 167 31.19 0.33 29.55
N PHE A 168 32.13 -0.07 28.70
CA PHE A 168 33.20 -1.01 29.07
C PHE A 168 34.42 -0.24 29.59
N SER A 169 34.97 -0.65 30.73
CA SER A 169 36.26 -0.17 31.24
C SER A 169 37.34 -1.19 30.92
N LYS A 170 38.41 -0.77 30.23
CA LYS A 170 39.50 -1.63 29.73
C LYS A 170 40.65 -1.83 30.75
N ARG A 171 40.61 -1.15 31.90
CA ARG A 171 41.71 -1.10 32.86
C ARG A 171 42.14 -2.48 33.35
#